data_AF-A0A9W8Y5X3-F1
#
_entry.id   AF-A0A9W8Y5X3-F1
#
_cell.length_a   1.000
_cell.length_b   1.000
_cell.length_c   1.000
_cell.angle_alpha   90.00
_cell.angle_beta   90.00
_cell.angle_gamma   90.00
#
_symmetry.space_group_name_H-M   'P 1'
#
loop_
_entity.id
_entity.type
_entity.pdbx_description
1 polymer ?
#
loop_
_entity_poly.entity_id
_entity_poly.type
_entity_poly.pdbx_seq_one_letter_code
_entity_poly.pdbx_strand_id
1 'polypeptide(L)'
;MLIKERGITAQSTGTDRANFWIFIRHEVVVAMASEKQLISDPSEWAVSWNEGETREDVLGCHVLWILARVVNLIFGENGKTEIGKVQREEFLHELEVWRAGLSETFVGIPYGETDDDGFRKVYFPVTAAAAAAFWYHIIHILLYAEPSLQDESYIPMIQDQAMRVTNIAISDFPPALKVFSTHGLFYAAKHIQGISRKARIWNILDDVEKHTGYNTQATVKLLQGLVEEDMR
;
A
#
# COMPACT_ATOMS: atom_id res chain seq x y z
N MET A 1 -6.86 5.55 -24.01
CA MET A 1 -6.37 6.10 -22.72
C MET A 1 -5.27 7.09 -23.03
N LEU A 2 -5.40 8.36 -22.63
CA LEU A 2 -4.58 9.48 -23.11
C LEU A 2 -3.06 9.29 -22.95
N ILE A 3 -2.61 8.74 -21.82
CA ILE A 3 -1.18 8.46 -21.60
C ILE A 3 -0.63 7.38 -22.55
N LYS A 4 -1.41 6.33 -22.85
CA LYS A 4 -1.04 5.30 -23.85
C LYS A 4 -1.03 5.89 -25.26
N GLU A 5 -2.05 6.66 -25.62
CA GLU A 5 -2.15 7.31 -26.94
C GLU A 5 -0.99 8.29 -27.21
N ARG A 6 -0.44 8.91 -26.16
CA ARG A 6 0.70 9.82 -26.25
C ARG A 6 2.07 9.15 -26.05
N GLY A 7 2.10 7.83 -25.84
CA GLY A 7 3.35 7.10 -25.58
C GLY A 7 4.09 7.56 -24.31
N ILE A 8 3.34 8.06 -23.31
CA ILE A 8 3.90 8.51 -22.04
C ILE A 8 4.13 7.30 -21.14
N THR A 9 5.36 7.15 -20.63
CA THR A 9 5.81 5.98 -19.85
C THR A 9 6.63 6.40 -18.64
N ALA A 10 7.13 5.44 -17.86
CA ALA A 10 8.04 5.70 -16.75
C ALA A 10 9.38 6.33 -17.18
N GLN A 11 9.79 6.15 -18.45
CA GLN A 11 11.00 6.77 -19.03
C GLN A 11 10.78 8.14 -19.65
N SER A 12 9.56 8.66 -19.68
CA SER A 12 9.32 10.04 -20.11
C SER A 12 10.12 11.03 -19.23
N THR A 13 10.22 12.28 -19.65
CA THR A 13 10.97 13.30 -18.90
C THR A 13 10.06 14.44 -18.45
N GLY A 14 10.51 15.21 -17.44
CA GLY A 14 9.79 16.36 -16.92
C GLY A 14 8.35 16.04 -16.49
N THR A 15 7.41 16.86 -16.93
CA THR A 15 5.99 16.80 -16.55
C THR A 15 5.31 15.51 -17.01
N ASP A 16 5.71 14.93 -18.14
CA ASP A 16 5.09 13.70 -18.65
C ASP A 16 5.35 12.52 -17.72
N ARG A 17 6.58 12.41 -17.18
CA ARG A 17 6.90 11.39 -16.17
C ARG A 17 6.13 11.60 -14.87
N ALA A 18 6.00 12.85 -14.44
CA ALA A 18 5.21 13.15 -13.24
C ALA A 18 3.74 12.78 -13.43
N ASN A 19 3.15 13.15 -14.58
CA ASN A 19 1.78 12.80 -14.94
C ASN A 19 1.57 11.29 -15.04
N PHE A 20 2.52 10.55 -15.59
CA PHE A 20 2.50 9.10 -15.63
C PHE A 20 2.33 8.51 -14.23
N TRP A 21 3.22 8.86 -13.29
CA TRP A 21 3.16 8.31 -11.94
C TRP A 21 1.97 8.82 -11.12
N ILE A 22 1.44 10.01 -11.41
CA ILE A 22 0.18 10.49 -10.82
C ILE A 22 -0.99 9.63 -11.30
N PHE A 23 -1.08 9.36 -12.60
CA PHE A 23 -2.12 8.52 -13.17
C PHE A 23 -2.06 7.09 -12.59
N ILE A 24 -0.87 6.48 -12.57
CA ILE A 24 -0.68 5.13 -12.04
C ILE A 24 -1.11 5.03 -10.58
N ARG A 25 -0.78 6.02 -9.73
CA ARG A 25 -1.24 6.01 -8.33
C ARG A 25 -2.76 5.97 -8.22
N HIS A 26 -3.47 6.74 -9.04
CA HIS A 26 -4.94 6.73 -9.05
C HIS A 26 -5.47 5.39 -9.56
N GLU A 27 -4.89 4.86 -10.62
CA GLU A 27 -5.30 3.58 -11.18
C GLU A 27 -5.12 2.43 -10.19
N VAL A 28 -3.96 2.32 -9.53
CA VAL A 28 -3.70 1.32 -8.49
C VAL A 28 -4.75 1.40 -7.39
N VAL A 29 -5.05 2.60 -6.92
CA VAL A 29 -6.07 2.84 -5.89
C VAL A 29 -7.46 2.38 -6.36
N VAL A 30 -7.86 2.68 -7.60
CA VAL A 30 -9.14 2.25 -8.17
C VAL A 30 -9.19 0.73 -8.37
N ALA A 31 -8.09 0.12 -8.81
CA ALA A 31 -7.95 -1.32 -8.99
C ALA A 31 -8.12 -2.06 -7.65
N MET A 32 -7.47 -1.55 -6.60
CA MET A 32 -7.66 -2.03 -5.22
C MET A 32 -9.10 -1.84 -4.73
N ALA A 33 -9.70 -0.67 -4.96
CA ALA A 33 -11.07 -0.38 -4.54
C ALA A 33 -12.12 -1.31 -5.16
N SER A 34 -11.90 -1.66 -6.42
CA SER A 34 -12.81 -2.48 -7.21
C SER A 34 -12.44 -3.96 -7.22
N GLU A 35 -11.35 -4.32 -6.55
CA GLU A 35 -10.76 -5.68 -6.53
C GLU A 35 -10.60 -6.24 -7.95
N LYS A 36 -10.01 -5.43 -8.84
CA LYS A 36 -9.76 -5.77 -10.25
C LYS A 36 -8.31 -5.52 -10.61
N GLN A 37 -7.88 -6.15 -11.70
CA GLN A 37 -6.60 -5.84 -12.33
C GLN A 37 -6.59 -4.40 -12.88
N LEU A 38 -5.38 -3.85 -13.02
CA LEU A 38 -5.15 -2.57 -13.67
C LEU A 38 -5.54 -2.63 -15.16
N ILE A 39 -6.02 -1.50 -15.70
CA ILE A 39 -6.28 -1.31 -17.13
C ILE A 39 -4.96 -1.12 -17.89
N SER A 40 -3.97 -0.52 -17.24
CA SER A 40 -2.61 -0.33 -17.72
C SER A 40 -1.70 -1.41 -17.15
N ASP A 41 -1.34 -2.40 -17.96
CA ASP A 41 -0.44 -3.47 -17.53
C ASP A 41 0.94 -2.91 -17.15
N PRO A 42 1.45 -3.15 -15.92
CA PRO A 42 2.79 -2.77 -15.49
C PRO A 42 3.94 -3.23 -16.39
N SER A 43 3.74 -4.28 -17.20
CA SER A 43 4.73 -4.73 -18.18
C SER A 43 4.97 -3.72 -19.32
N GLU A 44 3.98 -2.87 -19.61
CA GLU A 44 4.02 -1.89 -20.71
C GLU A 44 4.60 -0.54 -20.28
N TRP A 45 4.92 -0.36 -19.00
CA TRP A 45 5.27 0.95 -18.43
C TRP A 45 6.69 1.41 -18.75
N ALA A 46 7.48 0.58 -19.44
CA ALA A 46 8.89 0.81 -19.76
C ALA A 46 9.72 1.14 -18.50
N VAL A 47 9.45 0.46 -17.38
CA VAL A 47 10.20 0.71 -16.14
C VAL A 47 11.65 0.24 -16.29
N SER A 48 12.58 1.08 -15.85
CA SER A 48 14.01 0.78 -15.79
C SER A 48 14.60 1.47 -14.57
N TRP A 49 15.41 0.72 -13.82
CA TRP A 49 16.02 1.17 -12.57
C TRP A 49 17.53 1.23 -12.72
N ASN A 50 18.14 2.28 -12.18
CA ASN A 50 19.59 2.39 -12.12
C ASN A 50 20.10 1.63 -10.90
N GLU A 51 21.17 0.86 -11.08
CA GLU A 51 21.88 0.25 -9.96
C GLU A 51 22.44 1.35 -9.03
N GLY A 52 22.26 1.18 -7.71
CA GLY A 52 22.67 2.17 -6.72
C GLY A 52 21.82 3.45 -6.68
N GLU A 53 20.61 3.44 -7.24
CA GLU A 53 19.66 4.55 -7.08
C GLU A 53 19.36 4.79 -5.58
N THR A 54 19.44 6.05 -5.16
CA THR A 54 19.24 6.46 -3.75
C THR A 54 18.11 7.48 -3.58
N ARG A 55 17.59 8.04 -4.68
CA ARG A 55 16.54 9.06 -4.61
C ARG A 55 15.21 8.46 -4.18
N GLU A 56 14.60 9.09 -3.19
CA GLU A 56 13.41 8.56 -2.52
C GLU A 56 12.15 8.60 -3.36
N ASP A 57 12.04 9.55 -4.29
CA ASP A 57 10.94 9.59 -5.24
C ASP A 57 11.00 8.41 -6.22
N VAL A 58 12.19 8.06 -6.72
CA VAL A 58 12.39 6.94 -7.66
C VAL A 58 12.18 5.60 -6.95
N LEU A 59 12.76 5.43 -5.77
CA LEU A 59 12.58 4.23 -4.95
C LEU A 59 11.11 4.06 -4.52
N GLY A 60 10.41 5.17 -4.25
CA GLY A 60 8.97 5.17 -4.02
C GLY A 60 8.14 4.78 -5.26
N CYS A 61 8.57 5.17 -6.46
CA CYS A 61 7.96 4.69 -7.70
C CYS A 61 8.24 3.20 -7.96
N HIS A 62 9.40 2.70 -7.51
CA HIS A 62 9.75 1.28 -7.63
C HIS A 62 8.80 0.40 -6.80
N VAL A 63 8.61 0.69 -5.52
CA VAL A 63 7.66 -0.10 -4.71
C VAL A 63 6.22 0.03 -5.23
N LEU A 64 5.84 1.17 -5.81
CA LEU A 64 4.54 1.33 -6.46
C LEU A 64 4.38 0.43 -7.70
N TRP A 65 5.44 0.25 -8.48
CA TRP A 65 5.45 -0.68 -9.61
C TRP A 65 5.32 -2.14 -9.16
N ILE A 66 6.01 -2.51 -8.07
CA ILE A 66 5.83 -3.82 -7.43
C ILE A 66 4.38 -3.99 -6.97
N LEU A 67 3.81 -3.00 -6.26
CA LEU A 67 2.41 -3.00 -5.84
C LEU A 67 1.45 -3.23 -7.00
N ALA A 68 1.65 -2.54 -8.13
CA ALA A 68 0.78 -2.70 -9.29
C ALA A 68 0.81 -4.13 -9.86
N ARG A 69 2.00 -4.73 -9.94
CA ARG A 69 2.16 -6.13 -10.39
C ARG A 69 1.52 -7.11 -9.41
N VAL A 70 1.65 -6.84 -8.11
CA VAL A 70 0.98 -7.61 -7.05
C VAL A 70 -0.54 -7.49 -7.20
N VAL A 71 -1.12 -6.29 -7.31
CA VAL A 71 -2.56 -6.08 -7.52
C VAL A 71 -3.07 -6.88 -8.74
N ASN A 72 -2.32 -6.88 -9.86
CA ASN A 72 -2.66 -7.68 -11.03
C ASN A 72 -2.63 -9.19 -10.77
N LEU A 73 -1.70 -9.69 -9.95
CA LEU A 73 -1.68 -11.09 -9.52
C LEU A 73 -2.89 -11.42 -8.63
N ILE A 74 -3.09 -10.62 -7.57
CA ILE A 74 -4.10 -10.86 -6.54
C ILE A 74 -5.51 -10.89 -7.13
N PHE A 75 -5.84 -9.91 -7.99
CA PHE A 75 -7.17 -9.78 -8.59
C PHE A 75 -7.26 -10.34 -10.01
N GLY A 76 -6.22 -11.06 -10.45
CA GLY A 76 -6.20 -11.75 -11.74
C GLY A 76 -6.59 -13.22 -11.63
N GLU A 77 -6.49 -13.92 -12.76
CA GLU A 77 -6.85 -15.33 -12.89
C GLU A 77 -6.04 -16.25 -11.95
N ASN A 78 -4.79 -15.88 -11.69
CA ASN A 78 -3.88 -16.66 -10.83
C ASN A 78 -4.01 -16.34 -9.33
N GLY A 79 -4.88 -15.40 -8.92
CA GLY A 79 -4.93 -14.93 -7.53
C GLY A 79 -5.18 -16.02 -6.48
N LYS A 80 -5.81 -17.14 -6.88
CA LYS A 80 -6.15 -18.29 -6.02
C LYS A 80 -5.53 -19.61 -6.48
N THR A 81 -4.61 -19.60 -7.44
CA THR A 81 -4.03 -20.81 -8.02
C THR A 81 -2.70 -21.17 -7.34
N GLU A 82 -2.25 -22.41 -7.48
CA GLU A 82 -0.92 -22.84 -7.00
C GLU A 82 0.21 -22.10 -7.73
N ILE A 83 0.02 -21.77 -9.02
CA ILE A 83 0.95 -20.92 -9.77
C ILE A 83 1.03 -19.54 -9.11
N GLY A 84 -0.11 -18.96 -8.72
CA GLY A 84 -0.14 -17.69 -8.02
C GLY A 84 0.58 -17.73 -6.68
N LYS A 85 0.56 -18.86 -5.95
CA LYS A 85 1.34 -19.01 -4.71
C LYS A 85 2.84 -18.91 -4.96
N VAL A 86 3.36 -19.56 -6.00
CA VAL A 86 4.77 -19.45 -6.38
C VAL A 86 5.11 -18.00 -6.75
N GLN A 87 4.24 -17.33 -7.53
CA GLN A 87 4.44 -15.93 -7.90
C GLN A 87 4.42 -14.98 -6.70
N ARG A 88 3.65 -15.28 -5.64
CA ARG A 88 3.67 -14.51 -4.39
C ARG A 88 5.02 -14.58 -3.71
N GLU A 89 5.62 -15.77 -3.63
CA GLU A 89 6.95 -15.95 -3.06
C GLU A 89 8.03 -15.20 -3.87
N GLU A 90 7.91 -15.19 -5.20
CA GLU A 90 8.78 -14.38 -6.07
C GLU A 90 8.64 -12.88 -5.77
N PHE A 91 7.40 -12.39 -5.59
CA PHE A 91 7.16 -10.99 -5.22
C PHE A 91 7.64 -10.64 -3.80
N LEU A 92 7.49 -11.55 -2.84
CA LEU A 92 8.06 -11.38 -1.50
C LEU A 92 9.58 -11.26 -1.59
N HIS A 93 10.23 -12.14 -2.35
CA HIS A 93 11.67 -12.06 -2.56
C HIS A 93 12.09 -10.74 -3.24
N GLU A 94 11.41 -10.35 -4.33
CA GLU A 94 11.68 -9.08 -5.03
C GLU A 94 11.52 -7.87 -4.09
N LEU A 95 10.47 -7.88 -3.26
CA LEU A 95 10.18 -6.80 -2.31
C LEU A 95 11.24 -6.71 -1.20
N GLU A 96 11.71 -7.85 -0.69
CA GLU A 96 12.77 -7.89 0.33
C GLU A 96 14.13 -7.49 -0.25
N VAL A 97 14.44 -7.86 -1.49
CA VAL A 97 15.63 -7.36 -2.20
C VAL A 97 15.55 -5.85 -2.37
N TRP A 98 14.40 -5.32 -2.78
CA TRP A 98 14.16 -3.88 -2.85
C TRP A 98 14.39 -3.22 -1.48
N ARG A 99 13.83 -3.79 -0.40
CA ARG A 99 13.96 -3.24 0.95
C ARG A 99 15.40 -3.26 1.47
N ALA A 100 16.13 -4.33 1.22
CA ALA A 100 17.53 -4.48 1.63
C ALA A 100 18.48 -3.50 0.93
N GLY A 101 18.11 -3.02 -0.28
CA GLY A 101 18.86 -2.01 -1.01
C GLY A 101 18.65 -0.56 -0.54
N LEU A 102 17.73 -0.32 0.40
CA LEU A 102 17.42 1.04 0.86
C LEU A 102 18.41 1.54 1.91
N SER A 103 18.64 2.85 1.95
CA SER A 103 19.34 3.52 3.04
C SER A 103 18.52 3.54 4.33
N GLU A 104 19.19 3.74 5.47
CA GLU A 104 18.54 3.87 6.78
C GLU A 104 17.50 5.00 6.84
N THR A 105 17.59 6.00 5.98
CA THR A 105 16.61 7.09 5.88
C THR A 105 15.21 6.63 5.46
N PHE A 106 15.07 5.44 4.87
CA PHE A 106 13.78 4.79 4.60
C PHE A 106 13.23 3.98 5.77
N VAL A 107 14.08 3.71 6.75
CA VAL A 107 13.70 3.03 7.98
C VAL A 107 13.24 4.11 8.95
N GLY A 108 11.93 4.39 8.93
CA GLY A 108 11.34 5.39 9.81
C GLY A 108 11.70 5.13 11.28
N ILE A 109 11.88 6.21 12.03
CA ILE A 109 12.39 6.17 13.41
C ILE A 109 11.19 6.21 14.38
N PRO A 110 10.95 5.15 15.16
CA PRO A 110 9.88 5.16 16.15
C PRO A 110 10.12 6.22 17.23
N TYR A 111 9.10 6.97 17.61
CA TYR A 111 9.17 8.01 18.63
C TYR A 111 7.92 8.06 19.50
N GLY A 112 8.05 8.65 20.69
CA GLY A 112 7.01 8.64 21.71
C GLY A 112 6.89 7.28 22.40
N GLU A 113 5.91 7.18 23.30
CA GLU A 113 5.54 5.94 23.99
C GLU A 113 4.58 5.11 23.13
N THR A 114 4.61 3.81 23.35
CA THR A 114 3.61 2.89 22.80
C THR A 114 2.30 3.09 23.55
N ASP A 115 1.18 3.23 22.83
CA ASP A 115 -0.15 3.36 23.44
C ASP A 115 -0.74 2.01 23.90
N ASP A 116 -1.89 2.05 24.55
CA ASP A 116 -2.57 0.86 25.11
C ASP A 116 -2.94 -0.18 24.02
N ASP A 117 -3.08 0.26 22.77
CA ASP A 117 -3.35 -0.62 21.62
C ASP A 117 -2.06 -1.16 20.98
N GLY A 118 -0.89 -0.73 21.43
CA GLY A 118 0.41 -1.15 20.93
C GLY A 118 0.96 -0.28 19.79
N PHE A 119 0.30 0.83 19.45
CA PHE A 119 0.76 1.72 18.39
C PHE A 119 1.83 2.69 18.88
N ARG A 120 2.76 3.03 17.98
CA ARG A 120 3.84 3.99 18.23
C ARG A 120 4.09 4.80 16.97
N LYS A 121 4.19 6.12 17.12
CA LYS A 121 4.45 7.00 15.98
C LYS A 121 5.85 6.76 15.40
N VAL A 122 6.01 7.06 14.12
CA VAL A 122 7.21 6.86 13.32
C VAL A 122 7.52 8.13 12.55
N TYR A 123 8.75 8.61 12.70
CA TYR A 123 9.23 9.80 12.00
C TYR A 123 9.96 9.39 10.71
N PHE A 124 9.67 10.09 9.63
CA PHE A 124 10.39 9.96 8.37
C PHE A 124 10.98 11.31 7.98
N PRO A 125 12.27 11.37 7.60
CA PRO A 125 12.89 12.61 7.14
C PRO A 125 12.25 13.18 5.88
N VAL A 126 11.70 12.32 5.02
CA VAL A 126 11.09 12.69 3.74
C VAL A 126 9.76 11.97 3.51
N THR A 127 8.79 12.69 2.93
CA THR A 127 7.44 12.17 2.64
C THR A 127 7.46 10.96 1.71
N ALA A 128 8.35 10.94 0.72
CA ALA A 128 8.46 9.83 -0.22
C ALA A 128 8.86 8.52 0.48
N ALA A 129 9.74 8.57 1.48
CA ALA A 129 10.13 7.41 2.27
C ALA A 129 8.95 6.89 3.12
N ALA A 130 8.17 7.78 3.74
CA ALA A 130 6.97 7.38 4.47
C ALA A 130 5.94 6.69 3.55
N ALA A 131 5.74 7.24 2.35
CA ALA A 131 4.86 6.64 1.35
C ALA A 131 5.35 5.27 0.88
N ALA A 132 6.66 5.15 0.60
CA ALA A 132 7.26 3.91 0.17
C ALA A 132 7.16 2.82 1.25
N ALA A 133 7.46 3.18 2.51
CA ALA A 133 7.31 2.28 3.65
C ALA A 133 5.85 1.85 3.86
N PHE A 134 4.90 2.79 3.73
CA PHE A 134 3.47 2.49 3.79
C PHE A 134 3.08 1.42 2.75
N TRP A 135 3.43 1.64 1.47
CA TRP A 135 3.08 0.68 0.41
C TRP A 135 3.81 -0.65 0.54
N TYR A 136 5.06 -0.65 1.00
CA TYR A 136 5.80 -1.88 1.32
C TYR A 136 5.02 -2.78 2.30
N HIS A 137 4.47 -2.20 3.37
CA HIS A 137 3.67 -2.97 4.34
C HIS A 137 2.31 -3.41 3.78
N ILE A 138 1.68 -2.59 2.93
CA ILE A 138 0.44 -2.98 2.23
C ILE A 138 0.67 -4.15 1.28
N ILE A 139 1.77 -4.16 0.53
CA ILE A 139 2.10 -5.27 -0.38
C ILE A 139 2.17 -6.59 0.38
N HIS A 140 2.82 -6.59 1.56
CA HIS A 140 2.85 -7.79 2.42
C HIS A 140 1.45 -8.27 2.80
N ILE A 141 0.58 -7.37 3.25
CA ILE A 141 -0.80 -7.73 3.60
C ILE A 141 -1.52 -8.34 2.40
N LEU A 142 -1.39 -7.76 1.21
CA LEU A 142 -2.01 -8.30 -0.01
C LEU A 142 -1.47 -9.70 -0.37
N LEU A 143 -0.15 -9.87 -0.30
CA LEU A 143 0.52 -11.14 -0.63
C LEU A 143 0.14 -12.26 0.35
N TYR A 144 -0.09 -11.93 1.62
CA TYR A 144 -0.45 -12.92 2.65
C TYR A 144 -1.95 -13.20 2.76
N ALA A 145 -2.80 -12.19 2.52
CA ALA A 145 -4.18 -12.22 2.98
C ALA A 145 -5.24 -12.06 1.87
N GLU A 146 -4.86 -11.64 0.66
CA GLU A 146 -5.81 -11.35 -0.42
C GLU A 146 -5.61 -12.26 -1.64
N PRO A 147 -6.67 -12.60 -2.40
CA PRO A 147 -8.08 -12.37 -2.10
C PRO A 147 -8.62 -13.33 -1.02
N SER A 148 -7.76 -14.23 -0.52
CA SER A 148 -8.00 -15.11 0.61
C SER A 148 -6.68 -15.37 1.32
N LEU A 149 -6.75 -15.66 2.62
CA LEU A 149 -5.60 -16.02 3.43
C LEU A 149 -4.81 -17.18 2.79
N GLN A 150 -3.49 -17.00 2.63
CA GLN A 150 -2.64 -18.00 2.01
C GLN A 150 -2.30 -19.14 2.98
N ASP A 151 -1.97 -18.78 4.22
CA ASP A 151 -1.62 -19.71 5.30
C ASP A 151 -1.90 -19.07 6.67
N GLU A 152 -2.38 -19.86 7.64
CA GLU A 152 -2.66 -19.38 9.00
C GLU A 152 -1.40 -18.89 9.73
N SER A 153 -0.23 -19.44 9.39
CA SER A 153 1.06 -19.00 9.93
C SER A 153 1.42 -17.56 9.54
N TYR A 154 0.78 -16.99 8.51
CA TYR A 154 0.96 -15.59 8.14
C TYR A 154 0.12 -14.62 8.99
N ILE A 155 -0.82 -15.09 9.81
CA ILE A 155 -1.66 -14.21 10.64
C ILE A 155 -0.81 -13.26 11.52
N PRO A 156 0.21 -13.72 12.27
CA PRO A 156 1.05 -12.82 13.06
C PRO A 156 1.81 -11.80 12.19
N MET A 157 2.25 -12.21 11.00
CA MET A 157 2.94 -11.32 10.06
C MET A 157 1.99 -10.25 9.54
N ILE A 158 0.76 -10.62 9.16
CA ILE A 158 -0.28 -9.67 8.75
C ILE A 158 -0.57 -8.65 9.86
N GLN A 159 -0.63 -9.10 11.12
CA GLN A 159 -0.81 -8.19 12.26
C GLN A 159 0.35 -7.20 12.39
N ASP A 160 1.60 -7.66 12.32
CA ASP A 160 2.78 -6.77 12.37
C ASP A 160 2.75 -5.73 11.26
N GLN A 161 2.42 -6.15 10.03
CA GLN A 161 2.34 -5.25 8.87
C GLN A 161 1.22 -4.22 9.04
N ALA A 162 0.03 -4.62 9.51
CA ALA A 162 -1.09 -3.72 9.76
C ALA A 162 -0.79 -2.72 10.90
N MET A 163 -0.08 -3.17 11.95
CA MET A 163 0.41 -2.29 13.01
C MET A 163 1.37 -1.24 12.45
N ARG A 164 2.32 -1.62 11.59
CA ARG A 164 3.27 -0.69 10.96
C ARG A 164 2.58 0.31 10.05
N VAL A 165 1.62 -0.12 9.24
CA VAL A 165 0.78 0.77 8.41
C VAL A 165 0.09 1.82 9.29
N THR A 166 -0.50 1.38 10.39
CA THR A 166 -1.22 2.27 11.31
C THR A 166 -0.27 3.23 12.01
N ASN A 167 0.89 2.75 12.49
CA ASN A 167 1.95 3.55 13.10
C ASN A 167 2.41 4.69 12.17
N ILE A 168 2.60 4.39 10.89
CA ILE A 168 2.93 5.40 9.87
C ILE A 168 1.78 6.40 9.72
N ALA A 169 0.53 5.94 9.66
CA ALA A 169 -0.63 6.79 9.42
C ALA A 169 -1.03 7.69 10.61
N ILE A 170 -0.79 7.27 11.86
CA ILE A 170 -1.02 8.10 13.06
C ILE A 170 0.10 9.12 13.32
N SER A 171 1.20 9.02 12.57
CA SER A 171 2.30 9.99 12.61
C SER A 171 1.90 11.25 11.85
N ASP A 172 2.76 12.29 11.83
CA ASP A 172 2.51 13.50 11.04
C ASP A 172 2.53 13.17 9.54
N PHE A 173 1.39 12.68 9.06
CA PHE A 173 1.18 12.13 7.74
C PHE A 173 0.82 13.28 6.79
N PRO A 174 1.64 13.60 5.77
CA PRO A 174 1.39 14.74 4.89
C PRO A 174 0.01 14.65 4.21
N PRO A 175 -0.72 15.77 4.05
CA PRO A 175 -2.05 15.76 3.43
C PRO A 175 -2.10 15.08 2.07
N ALA A 176 -1.03 15.21 1.27
CA ALA A 176 -0.90 14.54 -0.01
C ALA A 176 -0.99 13.01 0.11
N LEU A 177 -0.43 12.41 1.17
CA LEU A 177 -0.50 10.96 1.37
C LEU A 177 -1.83 10.51 1.98
N LYS A 178 -2.51 11.35 2.78
CA LYS A 178 -3.76 11.01 3.46
C LYS A 178 -4.84 10.47 2.52
N VAL A 179 -5.03 11.11 1.37
CA VAL A 179 -6.04 10.68 0.40
C VAL A 179 -5.63 9.36 -0.26
N PHE A 180 -4.38 9.23 -0.69
CA PHE A 180 -3.88 8.03 -1.37
C PHE A 180 -3.79 6.81 -0.43
N SER A 181 -3.62 7.01 0.88
CA SER A 181 -3.48 5.93 1.85
C SER A 181 -4.82 5.28 2.21
N THR A 182 -5.95 5.91 1.92
CA THR A 182 -7.30 5.43 2.29
C THR A 182 -7.54 3.96 1.93
N HIS A 183 -7.09 3.53 0.75
CA HIS A 183 -7.28 2.16 0.27
C HIS A 183 -6.29 1.19 0.89
N GLY A 184 -5.05 1.60 1.16
CA GLY A 184 -4.14 0.79 1.96
C GLY A 184 -4.66 0.63 3.40
N LEU A 185 -5.17 1.71 4.00
CA LEU A 185 -5.76 1.69 5.33
C LEU A 185 -6.99 0.78 5.40
N PHE A 186 -7.77 0.68 4.32
CA PHE A 186 -8.84 -0.31 4.22
C PHE A 186 -8.32 -1.74 4.41
N TYR A 187 -7.29 -2.16 3.66
CA TYR A 187 -6.73 -3.51 3.81
C TYR A 187 -6.07 -3.72 5.18
N ALA A 188 -5.39 -2.71 5.73
CA ALA A 188 -4.87 -2.81 7.10
C ALA A 188 -6.00 -2.98 8.13
N ALA A 189 -7.09 -2.22 8.02
CA ALA A 189 -8.24 -2.33 8.92
C ALA A 189 -9.02 -3.64 8.75
N LYS A 190 -9.14 -4.13 7.51
CA LYS A 190 -9.77 -5.42 7.20
C LYS A 190 -9.09 -6.54 8.00
N HIS A 191 -7.76 -6.52 8.05
CA HIS A 191 -6.99 -7.62 8.62
C HIS A 191 -6.49 -7.42 10.06
N ILE A 192 -6.35 -6.19 10.56
CA ILE A 192 -5.93 -5.97 11.94
C ILE A 192 -6.97 -6.53 12.92
N GLN A 193 -6.50 -7.26 13.93
CA GLN A 193 -7.33 -7.83 14.98
C GLN A 193 -7.53 -6.86 16.14
N GLY A 194 -8.67 -6.98 16.82
CA GLY A 194 -9.03 -6.14 17.96
C GLY A 194 -9.86 -4.92 17.54
N ILE A 195 -11.01 -4.75 18.19
CA ILE A 195 -11.96 -3.68 17.85
C ILE A 195 -11.36 -2.29 18.06
N SER A 196 -10.57 -2.10 19.12
CA SER A 196 -9.92 -0.82 19.42
C SER A 196 -8.92 -0.44 18.32
N ARG A 197 -8.11 -1.39 17.86
CA ARG A 197 -7.18 -1.22 16.74
C ARG A 197 -7.88 -0.91 15.42
N LYS A 198 -8.97 -1.62 15.11
CA LYS A 198 -9.81 -1.31 13.93
C LYS A 198 -10.39 0.09 14.02
N ALA A 199 -10.96 0.46 15.18
CA ALA A 199 -11.50 1.79 15.44
C ALA A 199 -10.45 2.90 15.30
N ARG A 200 -9.19 2.62 15.66
CA ARG A 200 -8.09 3.56 15.42
C ARG A 200 -7.93 3.91 13.95
N ILE A 201 -7.96 2.90 13.07
CA ILE A 201 -7.85 3.13 11.63
C ILE A 201 -9.11 3.80 11.06
N TRP A 202 -10.31 3.46 11.56
CA TRP A 202 -11.55 4.15 11.17
C TRP A 202 -11.50 5.64 11.50
N ASN A 203 -11.00 6.00 12.68
CA ASN A 203 -10.83 7.40 13.06
C ASN A 203 -9.83 8.13 12.14
N ILE A 204 -8.77 7.46 11.69
CA ILE A 204 -7.84 8.04 10.71
C ILE A 204 -8.58 8.31 9.40
N LEU A 205 -9.38 7.37 8.90
CA LEU A 205 -10.18 7.54 7.68
C LEU A 205 -11.17 8.71 7.82
N ASP A 206 -11.91 8.79 8.92
CA ASP A 206 -12.81 9.90 9.21
C ASP A 206 -12.09 11.25 9.26
N ASP A 207 -10.87 11.27 9.83
CA ASP A 207 -10.04 12.47 9.83
C ASP A 207 -9.54 12.83 8.42
N VAL A 208 -9.27 11.86 7.54
CA VAL A 208 -8.98 12.14 6.13
C VAL A 208 -10.15 12.85 5.48
N GLU A 209 -11.38 12.35 5.64
CA GLU A 209 -12.58 12.98 5.07
C GLU A 209 -12.79 14.40 5.60
N LYS A 210 -12.70 14.60 6.93
CA LYS A 210 -12.88 15.92 7.55
C LYS A 210 -11.88 16.97 7.04
N HIS A 211 -10.63 16.57 6.83
CA HIS A 211 -9.56 17.51 6.45
C HIS A 211 -9.39 17.69 4.95
N THR A 212 -9.84 16.73 4.13
CA THR A 212 -9.58 16.74 2.68
C THR A 212 -10.85 16.76 1.83
N GLY A 213 -12.01 16.45 2.41
CA GLY A 213 -13.28 16.28 1.70
C GLY A 213 -13.36 14.97 0.90
N TYR A 214 -12.33 14.11 0.96
CA TYR A 214 -12.34 12.82 0.28
C TYR A 214 -13.27 11.84 1.01
N ASN A 215 -14.28 11.30 0.31
CA ASN A 215 -15.28 10.44 0.92
C ASN A 215 -14.66 9.09 1.35
N THR A 216 -14.66 8.83 2.65
CA THR A 216 -14.25 7.56 3.28
C THR A 216 -15.39 6.89 4.04
N GLN A 217 -16.54 7.55 4.22
CA GLN A 217 -17.70 7.00 4.94
C GLN A 217 -18.15 5.63 4.42
N ALA A 218 -18.18 5.43 3.09
CA ALA A 218 -18.55 4.14 2.51
C ALA A 218 -17.57 3.03 2.90
N THR A 219 -16.27 3.35 2.90
CA THR A 219 -15.18 2.46 3.30
C THR A 219 -15.29 2.08 4.78
N VAL A 220 -15.53 3.06 5.66
CA VAL A 220 -15.69 2.82 7.11
C VAL A 220 -16.91 1.94 7.38
N LYS A 221 -18.05 2.21 6.75
CA LYS A 221 -19.26 1.38 6.88
C LYS A 221 -19.03 -0.06 6.42
N LEU A 222 -18.33 -0.26 5.31
CA LEU A 222 -17.98 -1.60 4.83
C LEU A 222 -17.12 -2.33 5.86
N LEU A 223 -16.09 -1.68 6.41
CA LEU A 223 -15.22 -2.27 7.44
C LEU A 223 -15.99 -2.63 8.73
N GLN A 224 -16.92 -1.78 9.15
CA GLN A 224 -17.78 -2.04 10.31
C GLN A 224 -18.71 -3.24 10.07
N GLY A 225 -19.30 -3.33 8.87
CA GLY A 225 -20.14 -4.46 8.47
C GLY A 225 -19.40 -5.80 8.50
N LEU A 226 -18.14 -5.83 8.04
CA LEU A 226 -17.30 -7.05 8.10
C LEU A 226 -17.10 -7.54 9.55
N VAL A 227 -16.93 -6.61 10.50
CA VAL A 227 -16.79 -6.97 11.93
C VAL A 227 -18.09 -7.54 12.48
N GLU A 228 -19.25 -6.98 12.10
CA GLU A 228 -20.55 -7.48 12.53
C GLU A 228 -20.84 -8.88 11.99
N GLU A 229 -20.36 -9.22 10.79
CA GLU A 229 -20.47 -10.56 10.21
C GLU A 229 -19.59 -11.57 10.95
N ASP A 230 -18.34 -11.21 11.29
CA ASP A 230 -17.42 -12.06 12.05
C ASP A 230 -17.90 -12.38 13.48
N MET A 231 -18.78 -11.56 14.05
CA MET A 231 -19.34 -11.71 15.40
C MET A 231 -20.63 -12.55 15.45
N ARG A 232 -21.19 -12.96 14.31
CA ARG A 232 -22.41 -13.77 14.21
C ARG A 232 -22.11 -15.26 14.11
#